data_AF-A0A158R376-F1
#
_entry.id   AF-A0A158R376-F1
#
_cell.length_a   1.000
_cell.length_b   1.000
_cell.length_c   1.000
_cell.angle_alpha   90.00
_cell.angle_beta   90.00
_cell.angle_gamma   90.00
#
_symmetry.space_group_name_H-M   'P 1'
#
loop_
_entity.id
_entity.type
_entity.pdbx_description
1 polymer ?
#
loop_
_entity_poly.entity_id
_entity_poly.type
_entity_poly.pdbx_seq_one_letter_code
_entity_poly.pdbx_strand_id
1 'polypeptide(L)'
;MSRDTMALDGGEVIGNTPLLRLNHITKGLDATIAVKLEYMNPAGSVKDRIAFNMIEKAEAEGKITPGKTVLIEPTSGNMGIALAYCSALKGYKLILTMPSSMSVERRALLKAYGAEFANPANPEAHYKTTGPEIWKQTDGKVDMVCFGVGSGGTCTGVGRFLKEKNPNIEVYPVEPFESSVINGLPHSPHKIQGMGIGMIPDVLDKSLFTEALRVHSDDAMAMAKRLAKEEAILGGISSGANVCAAVQVCSSTNFPIC
;
A
#
# COMPACT_ATOMS: atom_id res chain seq x y z
N MET A 1 23.20 -20.28 -17.23
CA MET A 1 22.88 -19.17 -16.30
C MET A 1 23.95 -19.16 -15.22
N SER A 2 24.50 -18.00 -14.87
CA SER A 2 25.43 -17.92 -13.73
C SER A 2 24.66 -18.15 -12.43
N ARG A 3 25.27 -18.80 -11.44
CA ARG A 3 24.71 -18.91 -10.08
C ARG A 3 24.49 -17.53 -9.44
N ASP A 4 25.23 -16.51 -9.91
CA ASP A 4 25.21 -15.15 -9.36
C ASP A 4 23.93 -14.35 -9.66
N THR A 5 23.08 -14.83 -10.57
CA THR A 5 21.80 -14.16 -10.90
C THR A 5 20.58 -14.81 -10.25
N MET A 6 20.79 -15.84 -9.43
CA MET A 6 19.71 -16.53 -8.72
C MET A 6 19.49 -15.88 -7.37
N ALA A 7 18.21 -15.70 -6.99
CA ALA A 7 17.88 -15.27 -5.64
C ALA A 7 18.37 -16.30 -4.61
N LEU A 8 19.01 -15.83 -3.54
CA LEU A 8 19.54 -16.68 -2.48
C LEU A 8 18.43 -17.19 -1.55
N ASP A 9 17.38 -16.38 -1.36
CA ASP A 9 16.24 -16.74 -0.53
C ASP A 9 14.96 -15.98 -0.93
N GLY A 10 13.89 -16.21 -0.16
CA GLY A 10 12.58 -15.62 -0.40
C GLY A 10 12.48 -14.11 -0.16
N GLY A 11 13.44 -13.49 0.53
CA GLY A 11 13.50 -12.06 0.78
C GLY A 11 14.00 -11.28 -0.43
N GLU A 12 14.96 -11.82 -1.17
CA GLU A 12 15.53 -11.17 -2.38
C GLU A 12 14.53 -11.01 -3.53
N VAL A 13 13.45 -11.80 -3.52
CA VAL A 13 12.36 -11.70 -4.51
C VAL A 13 11.22 -10.76 -4.07
N ILE A 14 11.34 -10.10 -2.92
CA ILE A 14 10.39 -9.05 -2.50
C ILE A 14 10.69 -7.77 -3.29
N GLY A 15 9.64 -7.19 -3.86
CA GLY A 15 9.72 -5.97 -4.64
C GLY A 15 10.08 -6.19 -6.10
N ASN A 16 10.65 -5.17 -6.76
CA ASN A 16 10.89 -5.18 -8.21
C ASN A 16 9.66 -5.58 -9.04
N THR A 17 8.47 -5.22 -8.55
CA THR A 17 7.20 -5.66 -9.14
C THR A 17 6.97 -4.98 -10.50
N PRO A 18 6.23 -5.59 -11.44
CA PRO A 18 5.97 -4.97 -12.73
C PRO A 18 5.12 -3.68 -12.63
N LEU A 19 5.37 -2.76 -13.55
CA LEU A 19 4.47 -1.64 -13.86
C LEU A 19 3.78 -1.97 -15.18
N LEU A 20 2.45 -2.04 -15.18
CA LEU A 20 1.67 -2.48 -16.34
C LEU A 20 0.71 -1.38 -16.78
N ARG A 21 0.78 -0.99 -18.06
CA ARG A 21 -0.13 -0.01 -18.66
C ARG A 21 -1.54 -0.60 -18.82
N LEU A 22 -2.57 0.14 -18.43
CA LEU A 22 -3.98 -0.18 -18.74
C LEU A 22 -4.29 0.25 -20.18
N ASN A 23 -5.07 -0.54 -20.92
CA ASN A 23 -5.35 -0.28 -22.35
C ASN A 23 -6.85 -0.18 -22.64
N HIS A 24 -7.64 -1.15 -22.20
CA HIS A 24 -9.07 -1.23 -22.48
C HIS A 24 -9.88 -0.32 -21.57
N ILE A 25 -9.59 -0.31 -20.27
CA ILE A 25 -10.30 0.50 -19.26
C ILE A 25 -10.09 1.99 -19.52
N THR A 26 -8.92 2.36 -20.03
CA THR A 26 -8.47 3.74 -20.23
C THR A 26 -8.60 4.21 -21.67
N LYS A 27 -9.26 3.42 -22.53
CA LYS A 27 -9.46 3.77 -23.93
C LYS A 27 -10.23 5.10 -24.03
N GLY A 28 -9.63 6.08 -24.69
CA GLY A 28 -10.20 7.42 -24.87
C GLY A 28 -9.79 8.44 -23.80
N LEU A 29 -8.95 8.06 -22.84
CA LEU A 29 -8.22 9.02 -22.01
C LEU A 29 -7.00 9.55 -22.75
N ASP A 30 -6.76 10.85 -22.62
CA ASP A 30 -5.53 11.51 -23.09
C ASP A 30 -4.33 11.19 -22.18
N ALA A 31 -4.58 10.67 -20.98
CA ALA A 31 -3.55 10.28 -20.02
C ALA A 31 -3.22 8.78 -20.09
N THR A 32 -1.96 8.45 -19.84
CA THR A 32 -1.52 7.05 -19.66
C THR A 32 -1.65 6.66 -18.18
N ILE A 33 -2.47 5.64 -17.89
CA ILE A 33 -2.53 5.04 -16.55
C ILE A 33 -1.78 3.71 -16.58
N ALA A 34 -0.90 3.53 -15.60
CA ALA A 34 -0.22 2.27 -15.33
C ALA A 34 -0.43 1.85 -13.88
N VAL A 35 -0.48 0.55 -13.65
CA VAL A 35 -0.67 -0.07 -12.34
C VAL A 35 0.59 -0.81 -11.90
N LYS A 36 1.01 -0.54 -10.65
CA LYS A 36 2.13 -1.23 -10.01
C LYS A 36 1.61 -2.53 -9.37
N LEU A 37 2.03 -3.68 -9.90
CA LEU A 37 1.44 -4.99 -9.59
C LEU A 37 1.98 -5.59 -8.28
N GLU A 38 1.67 -4.94 -7.15
CA GLU A 38 2.16 -5.37 -5.83
C GLU A 38 1.61 -6.72 -5.34
N TYR A 39 0.59 -7.28 -5.98
CA TYR A 39 0.16 -8.66 -5.70
C TYR A 39 1.16 -9.71 -6.22
N MET A 40 2.14 -9.31 -7.03
CA MET A 40 3.21 -10.18 -7.53
C MET A 40 4.39 -10.33 -6.57
N ASN A 41 4.34 -9.70 -5.40
CA ASN A 41 5.25 -10.04 -4.30
C ASN A 41 5.01 -11.50 -3.84
N PRO A 42 6.00 -12.19 -3.24
CA PRO A 42 5.94 -13.63 -3.00
C PRO A 42 4.80 -14.10 -2.08
N ALA A 43 4.37 -13.29 -1.12
CA ALA A 43 3.23 -13.55 -0.25
C ALA A 43 1.94 -12.84 -0.71
N GLY A 44 1.95 -12.31 -1.94
CA GLY A 44 0.76 -11.88 -2.66
C GLY A 44 0.33 -10.43 -2.42
N SER A 45 1.17 -9.58 -1.79
CA SER A 45 0.77 -8.19 -1.52
C SER A 45 1.91 -7.20 -1.30
N VAL A 46 1.56 -5.91 -1.29
CA VAL A 46 2.45 -4.80 -0.91
C VAL A 46 3.03 -4.91 0.50
N LYS A 47 2.42 -5.71 1.40
CA LYS A 47 2.83 -5.79 2.81
C LYS A 47 4.14 -6.54 3.01
N ASP A 48 4.55 -7.36 2.05
CA ASP A 48 5.82 -8.10 2.05
C ASP A 48 7.00 -7.15 2.22
N ARG A 49 6.98 -6.01 1.52
CA ARG A 49 8.00 -4.95 1.62
C ARG A 49 8.11 -4.39 3.03
N ILE A 50 6.97 -4.15 3.68
CA ILE A 50 6.91 -3.53 5.00
C ILE A 50 7.36 -4.53 6.06
N ALA A 51 6.82 -5.75 6.03
CA ALA A 51 7.16 -6.82 6.95
C ALA A 51 8.66 -7.12 6.93
N PHE A 52 9.22 -7.26 5.72
CA PHE A 52 10.65 -7.51 5.54
C PHE A 52 11.50 -6.35 6.08
N ASN A 53 11.20 -5.11 5.69
CA ASN A 53 11.97 -3.94 6.14
C ASN A 53 11.85 -3.70 7.67
N MET A 54 10.69 -4.00 8.28
CA MET A 54 10.52 -3.91 9.73
C MET A 54 11.41 -4.91 10.47
N ILE A 55 11.48 -6.16 10.00
CA ILE A 55 12.30 -7.20 10.62
C ILE A 55 13.79 -6.88 10.41
N GLU A 56 14.21 -6.60 9.18
CA GLU A 56 15.60 -6.24 8.85
C GLU A 56 16.11 -5.07 9.70
N LYS A 57 15.30 -4.01 9.82
CA LYS A 57 15.67 -2.84 10.61
C LYS A 57 15.79 -3.18 12.10
N ALA A 58 14.84 -3.94 12.63
CA ALA A 58 14.88 -4.33 14.04
C ALA A 58 16.04 -5.30 14.35
N GLU A 59 16.42 -6.16 13.40
CA GLU A 59 17.64 -7.00 13.48
C GLU A 59 18.89 -6.13 13.48
N ALA A 60 19.01 -5.20 12.54
CA ALA A 60 20.16 -4.29 12.43
C ALA A 60 20.33 -3.39 13.66
N GLU A 61 19.23 -3.01 14.31
CA GLU A 61 19.21 -2.25 15.55
C GLU A 61 19.42 -3.13 16.81
N GLY A 62 19.56 -4.44 16.66
CA GLY A 62 19.73 -5.39 17.77
C GLY A 62 18.51 -5.55 18.68
N LYS A 63 17.33 -5.10 18.23
CA LYS A 63 16.07 -5.15 18.99
C LYS A 63 15.46 -6.55 19.01
N ILE A 64 15.68 -7.32 17.96
CA ILE A 64 15.15 -8.67 17.80
C ILE A 64 16.26 -9.64 17.39
N THR A 65 16.11 -10.91 17.75
CA THR A 65 17.09 -11.96 17.42
C THR A 65 16.37 -13.25 17.01
N PRO A 66 16.71 -13.85 15.86
CA PRO A 66 16.13 -15.13 15.42
C PRO A 66 16.26 -16.22 16.48
N GLY A 67 15.27 -17.11 16.57
CA GLY A 67 15.24 -18.19 17.57
C GLY A 67 15.07 -17.76 19.03
N LYS A 68 15.14 -16.46 19.36
CA LYS A 68 14.99 -15.92 20.72
C LYS A 68 13.76 -15.03 20.85
N THR A 69 13.58 -14.09 19.93
CA THR A 69 12.46 -13.13 19.98
C THR A 69 11.19 -13.75 19.41
N VAL A 70 10.05 -13.45 20.03
CA VAL A 70 8.72 -13.76 19.50
C VAL A 70 8.12 -12.47 18.93
N LEU A 71 7.78 -12.49 17.65
CA LEU A 71 7.09 -11.37 16.99
C LEU A 71 5.60 -11.46 17.29
N ILE A 72 4.96 -10.32 17.58
CA ILE A 72 3.53 -10.25 17.87
C ILE A 72 2.94 -9.11 17.06
N GLU A 73 1.92 -9.39 16.25
CA GLU A 73 1.22 -8.38 15.44
C GLU A 73 -0.30 -8.55 15.55
N PRO A 74 -1.05 -7.47 15.87
CA PRO A 74 -2.50 -7.46 15.78
C PRO A 74 -2.98 -7.19 14.35
N THR A 75 -3.30 -8.24 13.58
CA THR A 75 -3.77 -8.08 12.20
C THR A 75 -4.61 -9.28 11.73
N SER A 76 -5.62 -9.00 10.91
CA SER A 76 -6.43 -9.98 10.20
C SER A 76 -6.22 -9.95 8.68
N GLY A 77 -5.28 -9.14 8.19
CA GLY A 77 -5.09 -8.89 6.76
C GLY A 77 -3.69 -9.28 6.26
N ASN A 78 -3.34 -8.72 5.09
CA ASN A 78 -2.10 -9.03 4.37
C ASN A 78 -0.81 -8.83 5.18
N MET A 79 -0.82 -7.99 6.22
CA MET A 79 0.33 -7.81 7.10
C MET A 79 0.68 -9.10 7.85
N GLY A 80 -0.33 -9.87 8.27
CA GLY A 80 -0.12 -11.13 8.98
C GLY A 80 0.49 -12.18 8.08
N ILE A 81 0.01 -12.26 6.82
CA ILE A 81 0.55 -13.18 5.81
C ILE A 81 2.01 -12.82 5.50
N ALA A 82 2.31 -11.54 5.27
CA ALA A 82 3.65 -11.06 5.00
C ALA A 82 4.63 -11.31 6.17
N LEU A 83 4.20 -11.06 7.42
CA LEU A 83 4.99 -11.36 8.60
C LEU A 83 5.18 -12.87 8.79
N ALA A 84 4.18 -13.69 8.51
CA ALA A 84 4.31 -15.15 8.57
C ALA A 84 5.35 -15.65 7.57
N TYR A 85 5.31 -15.15 6.34
CA TYR A 85 6.31 -15.43 5.30
C TYR A 85 7.72 -15.04 5.77
N CYS A 86 7.91 -13.78 6.21
CA CYS A 86 9.22 -13.30 6.64
C CYS A 86 9.73 -13.99 7.93
N SER A 87 8.83 -14.34 8.85
CA SER A 87 9.18 -15.03 10.09
C SER A 87 9.64 -16.46 9.82
N ALA A 88 8.98 -17.16 8.89
CA ALA A 88 9.41 -18.48 8.45
C ALA A 88 10.77 -18.44 7.76
N LEU A 89 11.00 -17.43 6.91
CA LEU A 89 12.27 -17.19 6.23
C LEU A 89 13.42 -16.95 7.22
N LYS A 90 13.19 -16.11 8.23
CA LYS A 90 14.23 -15.63 9.14
C LYS A 90 14.34 -16.39 10.46
N GLY A 91 13.49 -17.39 10.69
CA GLY A 91 13.54 -18.22 11.91
C GLY A 91 12.95 -17.55 13.16
N TYR A 92 11.88 -16.78 13.01
CA TYR A 92 11.13 -16.19 14.13
C TYR A 92 9.88 -16.98 14.46
N LYS A 93 9.58 -17.06 15.76
CA LYS A 93 8.24 -17.41 16.22
C LYS A 93 7.34 -16.18 16.06
N LEU A 94 6.19 -16.37 15.43
CA LEU A 94 5.19 -15.31 15.22
C LEU A 94 3.89 -15.65 15.92
N ILE A 95 3.29 -14.66 16.58
CA ILE A 95 1.94 -14.71 17.13
C ILE A 95 1.12 -13.63 16.44
N LEU A 96 0.13 -14.03 15.65
CA LEU A 96 -0.84 -13.12 15.08
C LEU A 96 -2.07 -13.07 15.98
N THR A 97 -2.46 -11.87 16.37
CA THR A 97 -3.73 -11.66 17.07
C THR A 97 -4.70 -10.99 16.11
N MET A 98 -5.90 -11.55 15.96
CA MET A 98 -6.92 -10.94 15.11
C MET A 98 -7.82 -10.08 15.99
N PRO A 99 -7.91 -8.76 15.77
CA PRO A 99 -8.81 -7.93 16.55
C PRO A 99 -10.27 -8.28 16.21
N SER A 100 -11.09 -8.58 17.22
CA SER A 100 -12.54 -8.77 17.05
C SER A 100 -13.29 -7.44 16.80
N SER A 101 -12.66 -6.32 17.13
CA SER A 101 -12.96 -4.93 16.76
C SER A 101 -12.18 -4.03 17.74
N MET A 102 -11.16 -3.32 17.25
CA MET A 102 -10.44 -2.35 18.09
C MET A 102 -11.10 -0.97 17.98
N SER A 103 -11.61 -0.44 19.09
CA SER A 103 -12.11 0.93 19.18
C SER A 103 -10.96 1.94 19.29
N VAL A 104 -11.26 3.22 19.08
CA VAL A 104 -10.29 4.33 19.21
C VAL A 104 -9.73 4.39 20.64
N GLU A 105 -10.60 4.20 21.64
CA GLU A 105 -10.26 4.24 23.07
C GLU A 105 -9.29 3.12 23.45
N ARG A 106 -9.51 1.90 22.93
CA ARG A 106 -8.60 0.77 23.17
C ARG A 106 -7.21 1.01 22.58
N ARG A 107 -7.13 1.60 21.38
CA ARG A 107 -5.84 1.98 20.77
C ARG A 107 -5.14 3.07 21.56
N ALA A 108 -5.87 4.09 22.00
CA ALA A 108 -5.33 5.17 22.82
C ALA A 108 -4.74 4.64 24.14
N LEU A 109 -5.44 3.71 24.80
CA LEU A 109 -4.97 3.05 26.01
C LEU A 109 -3.70 2.23 25.75
N LEU A 110 -3.66 1.43 24.68
CA LEU A 110 -2.48 0.66 24.32
C LEU A 110 -1.29 1.58 23.97
N LYS A 111 -1.53 2.69 23.28
CA LYS A 111 -0.50 3.71 22.99
C LYS A 111 0.03 4.33 24.29
N ALA A 112 -0.83 4.55 25.29
CA ALA A 112 -0.41 4.99 26.62
C ALA A 112 0.45 3.96 27.36
N TYR A 113 0.23 2.65 27.12
CA TYR A 113 1.11 1.57 27.59
C TYR A 113 2.38 1.38 26.73
N GLY A 114 2.63 2.26 25.76
CA GLY A 114 3.83 2.21 24.91
C GLY A 114 3.71 1.34 23.65
N ALA A 115 2.50 0.90 23.28
CA ALA A 115 2.31 0.20 22.02
C ALA A 115 2.51 1.15 20.83
N GLU A 116 3.43 0.81 19.93
CA GLU A 116 3.67 1.55 18.70
C GLU A 116 2.75 1.05 17.58
N PHE A 117 1.82 1.91 17.15
CA PHE A 117 0.94 1.64 16.00
C PHE A 117 1.48 2.23 14.69
N ALA A 118 2.63 2.92 14.75
CA ALA A 118 3.22 3.68 13.66
C ALA A 118 4.72 3.38 13.60
N ASN A 119 5.12 2.53 12.65
CA ASN A 119 6.52 2.17 12.48
C ASN A 119 7.13 2.96 11.30
N PRO A 120 8.20 3.75 11.49
CA PRO A 120 8.84 4.51 10.41
C PRO A 120 9.45 3.62 9.32
N ALA A 121 9.74 2.33 9.61
CA ALA A 121 10.17 1.36 8.62
C ALA A 121 9.12 1.12 7.52
N ASN A 122 7.83 1.40 7.79
CA ASN A 122 6.76 1.25 6.80
C ASN A 122 6.91 2.23 5.62
N PRO A 123 6.84 3.57 5.80
CA PRO A 123 7.08 4.49 4.69
C PRO A 123 8.51 4.40 4.15
N GLU A 124 9.51 4.09 4.98
CA GLU A 124 10.90 3.91 4.55
C GLU A 124 11.07 2.78 3.52
N ALA A 125 10.36 1.65 3.68
CA ALA A 125 10.39 0.56 2.72
C ALA A 125 10.00 1.04 1.30
N HIS A 126 8.96 1.87 1.23
CA HIS A 126 8.45 2.40 -0.03
C HIS A 126 9.31 3.53 -0.60
N TYR A 127 9.91 4.36 0.26
CA TYR A 127 10.87 5.38 -0.15
C TYR A 127 12.13 4.75 -0.78
N LYS A 128 12.62 3.65 -0.19
CA LYS A 128 13.84 2.96 -0.65
C LYS A 128 13.62 2.04 -1.86
N THR A 129 12.41 1.53 -2.06
CA THR A 129 12.14 0.53 -3.12
C THR A 129 11.04 0.96 -4.08
N THR A 130 9.78 1.04 -3.62
CA THR A 130 8.62 1.29 -4.48
C THR A 130 8.71 2.60 -5.27
N GLY A 131 9.13 3.70 -4.65
CA GLY A 131 9.31 4.99 -5.31
C GLY A 131 10.38 4.95 -6.41
N PRO A 132 11.62 4.53 -6.09
CA PRO A 132 12.67 4.32 -7.10
C PRO A 132 12.27 3.41 -8.25
N GLU A 133 11.55 2.31 -7.97
CA GLU A 133 11.06 1.41 -8.99
C GLU A 133 10.11 2.12 -9.96
N ILE A 134 9.11 2.86 -9.45
CA ILE A 134 8.17 3.64 -10.28
C ILE A 134 8.92 4.67 -11.11
N TRP A 135 9.83 5.43 -10.50
CA TRP A 135 10.63 6.44 -11.20
C TRP A 135 11.43 5.84 -12.35
N LYS A 136 12.11 4.72 -12.10
CA LYS A 136 12.89 4.00 -13.12
C LYS A 136 11.99 3.43 -14.22
N GLN A 137 10.88 2.78 -13.86
CA GLN A 137 9.97 2.12 -14.81
C GLN A 137 9.20 3.12 -15.69
N THR A 138 9.05 4.36 -15.24
CA THR A 138 8.44 5.46 -16.00
C THR A 138 9.47 6.34 -16.71
N ASP A 139 10.77 6.03 -16.63
CA ASP A 139 11.83 6.87 -17.19
C ASP A 139 11.76 8.33 -16.68
N GLY A 140 11.35 8.51 -15.42
CA GLY A 140 11.16 9.81 -14.77
C GLY A 140 9.94 10.60 -15.25
N LYS A 141 9.04 10.00 -16.03
CA LYS A 141 7.87 10.67 -16.65
C LYS A 141 6.57 10.45 -15.88
N VAL A 142 6.65 10.04 -14.61
CA VAL A 142 5.47 9.96 -13.75
C VAL A 142 5.05 11.38 -13.34
N ASP A 143 3.83 11.77 -13.67
CA ASP A 143 3.27 13.07 -13.29
C ASP A 143 2.46 12.98 -11.99
N MET A 144 1.80 11.85 -11.75
CA MET A 144 0.86 11.67 -10.63
C MET A 144 0.88 10.24 -10.10
N VAL A 145 0.58 10.07 -8.81
CA VAL A 145 0.39 8.74 -8.19
C VAL A 145 -0.87 8.69 -7.33
N CYS A 146 -1.63 7.60 -7.42
CA CYS A 146 -2.85 7.36 -6.64
C CYS A 146 -2.69 6.12 -5.75
N PHE A 147 -2.81 6.27 -4.42
CA PHE A 147 -2.67 5.15 -3.48
C PHE A 147 -3.71 5.14 -2.36
N GLY A 148 -4.43 4.03 -2.27
CA GLY A 148 -5.28 3.67 -1.15
C GLY A 148 -4.59 3.74 0.20
N VAL A 149 -5.18 4.49 1.14
CA VAL A 149 -4.60 4.70 2.47
C VAL A 149 -5.19 3.72 3.47
N GLY A 150 -4.43 2.66 3.74
CA GLY A 150 -4.55 1.85 4.96
C GLY A 150 -3.69 2.43 6.06
N SER A 151 -2.45 1.96 6.15
CA SER A 151 -1.44 2.56 7.04
C SER A 151 -0.90 3.89 6.53
N GLY A 152 -1.00 4.19 5.23
CA GLY A 152 -0.45 5.42 4.62
C GLY A 152 1.02 5.32 4.19
N GLY A 153 1.73 4.25 4.54
CA GLY A 153 3.17 4.13 4.25
C GLY A 153 3.52 4.17 2.77
N THR A 154 2.73 3.54 1.89
CA THR A 154 2.96 3.59 0.43
C THR A 154 2.82 5.00 -0.11
N CYS A 155 1.75 5.70 0.26
CA CYS A 155 1.52 7.10 -0.14
C CYS A 155 2.65 8.01 0.34
N THR A 156 3.03 7.91 1.62
CA THR A 156 4.10 8.73 2.20
C THR A 156 5.47 8.42 1.58
N GLY A 157 5.87 7.15 1.54
CA GLY A 157 7.20 6.77 1.09
C GLY A 157 7.44 7.06 -0.39
N VAL A 158 6.49 6.66 -1.24
CA VAL A 158 6.56 6.95 -2.68
C VAL A 158 6.45 8.46 -2.93
N GLY A 159 5.50 9.14 -2.28
CA GLY A 159 5.27 10.57 -2.48
C GLY A 159 6.49 11.42 -2.10
N ARG A 160 7.15 11.13 -0.97
CA ARG A 160 8.40 11.79 -0.58
C ARG A 160 9.50 11.59 -1.62
N PHE A 161 9.76 10.34 -2.01
CA PHE A 161 10.79 10.04 -3.00
C PHE A 161 10.54 10.75 -4.34
N LEU A 162 9.31 10.69 -4.85
CA LEU A 162 8.98 11.30 -6.14
C LEU A 162 9.03 12.83 -6.08
N LYS A 163 8.53 13.46 -5.00
CA LYS A 163 8.62 14.92 -4.84
C LYS A 163 10.06 15.43 -4.69
N GLU A 164 10.96 14.63 -4.15
CA GLU A 164 12.40 14.94 -4.17
C GLU A 164 13.01 14.89 -5.58
N LYS A 165 12.48 14.04 -6.48
CA LYS A 165 12.90 14.00 -7.89
C LYS A 165 12.27 15.10 -8.72
N ASN A 166 10.99 15.38 -8.51
CA ASN A 166 10.26 16.46 -9.16
C ASN A 166 9.13 16.94 -8.22
N PRO A 167 9.23 18.16 -7.65
CA PRO A 167 8.24 18.67 -6.70
C PRO A 167 6.84 18.86 -7.29
N ASN A 168 6.75 18.95 -8.63
CA ASN A 168 5.49 19.10 -9.36
C ASN A 168 4.69 17.79 -9.45
N ILE A 169 5.27 16.65 -9.08
CA ILE A 169 4.53 15.38 -9.07
C ILE A 169 3.41 15.44 -8.05
N GLU A 170 2.21 15.09 -8.48
CA GLU A 170 1.02 15.10 -7.63
C GLU A 170 0.85 13.75 -6.93
N VAL A 171 0.47 13.81 -5.66
CA VAL A 171 0.27 12.63 -4.82
C VAL A 171 -1.18 12.64 -4.36
N TYR A 172 -1.92 11.61 -4.74
CA TYR A 172 -3.34 11.46 -4.45
C TYR A 172 -3.57 10.27 -3.53
N PRO A 173 -3.76 10.50 -2.22
CA PRO A 173 -4.26 9.47 -1.34
C PRO A 173 -5.69 9.10 -1.75
N VAL A 174 -6.04 7.81 -1.65
CA VAL A 174 -7.38 7.32 -1.94
C VAL A 174 -8.00 6.75 -0.67
N GLU A 175 -9.26 7.09 -0.40
CA GLU A 175 -10.02 6.57 0.72
C GLU A 175 -11.46 6.18 0.31
N PRO A 176 -12.13 5.32 1.10
CA PRO A 176 -13.52 4.99 0.87
C PRO A 176 -14.40 6.24 1.02
N PHE A 177 -15.31 6.45 0.07
CA PHE A 177 -16.25 7.55 0.11
C PHE A 177 -17.11 7.51 1.38
N GLU A 178 -17.48 6.32 1.82
CA GLU A 178 -18.30 6.11 3.01
C GLU A 178 -17.54 6.43 4.31
N SER A 179 -16.20 6.35 4.30
CA SER A 179 -15.33 6.57 5.47
C SER A 179 -14.21 7.55 5.18
N SER A 180 -14.56 8.78 4.84
CA SER A 180 -13.62 9.78 4.33
C SER A 180 -12.94 10.61 5.43
N VAL A 181 -12.23 9.92 6.33
CA VAL A 181 -11.65 10.50 7.54
C VAL A 181 -10.45 11.41 7.24
N ILE A 182 -9.70 11.15 6.16
CA ILE A 182 -8.59 12.02 5.74
C ILE A 182 -9.11 13.41 5.35
N ASN A 183 -10.28 13.44 4.69
CA ASN A 183 -11.01 14.67 4.37
C ASN A 183 -11.82 15.27 5.54
N GLY A 184 -11.68 14.73 6.77
CA GLY A 184 -12.36 15.25 7.95
C GLY A 184 -13.83 14.85 8.09
N LEU A 185 -14.32 13.89 7.29
CA LEU A 185 -15.66 13.35 7.42
C LEU A 185 -15.71 12.20 8.45
N PRO A 186 -16.89 11.89 9.01
CA PRO A 186 -17.03 10.79 9.96
C PRO A 186 -16.63 9.43 9.36
N HIS A 187 -16.12 8.55 10.22
CA HIS A 187 -15.95 7.13 9.88
C HIS A 187 -17.31 6.45 9.73
N SER A 188 -17.45 5.59 8.70
CA SER A 188 -18.61 4.71 8.51
C SER A 188 -18.13 3.34 7.99
N PRO A 189 -18.88 2.25 8.20
CA PRO A 189 -18.58 0.97 7.56
C PRO A 189 -18.50 1.09 6.03
N HIS A 190 -17.51 0.42 5.43
CA HIS A 190 -17.30 0.36 3.98
C HIS A 190 -16.79 -1.03 3.57
N LYS A 191 -16.78 -1.34 2.28
CA LYS A 191 -16.40 -2.68 1.78
C LYS A 191 -14.95 -2.76 1.28
N ILE A 192 -14.30 -1.61 1.05
CA ILE A 192 -12.94 -1.56 0.47
C ILE A 192 -11.88 -2.04 1.49
N GLN A 193 -11.56 -3.33 1.47
CA GLN A 193 -10.57 -3.91 2.36
C GLN A 193 -9.15 -3.39 2.08
N GLY A 194 -8.39 -3.15 3.16
CA GLY A 194 -6.98 -2.72 3.11
C GLY A 194 -6.74 -1.21 3.14
N MET A 195 -7.81 -0.40 3.16
CA MET A 195 -7.76 1.06 3.35
C MET A 195 -8.90 1.53 4.27
N GLY A 196 -8.93 2.83 4.60
CA GLY A 196 -10.06 3.42 5.33
C GLY A 196 -10.15 2.98 6.79
N ILE A 197 -9.05 3.05 7.55
CA ILE A 197 -8.97 2.50 8.92
C ILE A 197 -9.77 3.27 9.99
N GLY A 198 -10.66 4.19 9.59
CA GLY A 198 -11.47 5.01 10.48
C GLY A 198 -10.72 6.08 11.27
N MET A 199 -9.46 6.33 10.93
CA MET A 199 -8.63 7.39 11.50
C MET A 199 -7.52 7.76 10.52
N ILE A 200 -6.89 8.91 10.75
CA ILE A 200 -5.72 9.35 9.99
C ILE A 200 -4.49 8.65 10.55
N PRO A 201 -3.75 7.84 9.76
CA PRO A 201 -2.56 7.16 10.24
C PRO A 201 -1.43 8.13 10.58
N ASP A 202 -0.71 7.90 11.68
CA ASP A 202 0.43 8.74 12.09
C ASP A 202 1.56 8.75 11.04
N VAL A 203 1.73 7.69 10.25
CA VAL A 203 2.76 7.63 9.19
C VAL A 203 2.33 8.28 7.86
N LEU A 204 1.08 8.73 7.74
CA LEU A 204 0.60 9.45 6.56
C LEU A 204 1.09 10.90 6.61
N ASP A 205 1.93 11.29 5.66
CA ASP A 205 2.45 12.66 5.57
C ASP A 205 1.48 13.56 4.79
N LYS A 206 0.73 14.37 5.53
CA LYS A 206 -0.25 15.30 4.98
C LYS A 206 0.36 16.48 4.22
N SER A 207 1.67 16.73 4.33
CA SER A 207 2.29 17.81 3.55
C SER A 207 2.40 17.49 2.06
N LEU A 208 2.18 16.22 1.67
CA LEU A 208 2.34 15.75 0.30
C LEU A 208 1.13 16.02 -0.60
N PHE A 209 -0.04 16.34 -0.03
CA PHE A 209 -1.32 16.43 -0.74
C PHE A 209 -2.27 17.44 -0.07
N THR A 210 -3.26 17.92 -0.81
CA THR A 210 -4.28 18.83 -0.28
C THR A 210 -5.52 18.08 0.20
N GLU A 211 -6.01 17.14 -0.59
CA GLU A 211 -7.18 16.33 -0.28
C GLU A 211 -6.98 14.87 -0.71
N ALA A 212 -7.77 13.96 -0.15
CA ALA A 212 -7.78 12.57 -0.58
C ALA A 212 -8.94 12.32 -1.55
N LEU A 213 -8.69 11.56 -2.62
CA LEU A 213 -9.72 11.12 -3.55
C LEU A 213 -10.64 10.10 -2.86
N ARG A 214 -11.94 10.25 -3.11
CA ARG A 214 -12.98 9.46 -2.45
C ARG A 214 -13.64 8.53 -3.46
N VAL A 215 -13.62 7.23 -3.20
CA VAL A 215 -14.19 6.23 -4.11
C VAL A 215 -15.25 5.40 -3.38
N HIS A 216 -16.43 5.24 -3.99
CA HIS A 216 -17.48 4.39 -3.43
C HIS A 216 -17.07 2.91 -3.48
N SER A 217 -17.50 2.16 -2.47
CA SER A 217 -17.22 0.72 -2.39
C SER A 217 -17.74 -0.06 -3.60
N ASP A 218 -18.90 0.33 -4.13
CA ASP A 218 -19.52 -0.35 -5.25
C ASP A 218 -18.78 -0.07 -6.58
N ASP A 219 -18.29 1.17 -6.78
CA ASP A 219 -17.46 1.53 -7.93
C ASP A 219 -16.10 0.81 -7.88
N ALA A 220 -15.47 0.75 -6.71
CA ALA A 220 -14.23 0.02 -6.51
C ALA A 220 -14.39 -1.48 -6.83
N MET A 221 -15.51 -2.08 -6.43
CA MET A 221 -15.84 -3.47 -6.73
C MET A 221 -16.11 -3.68 -8.24
N ALA A 222 -16.84 -2.76 -8.87
CA ALA A 222 -17.09 -2.80 -10.31
C ALA A 222 -15.77 -2.71 -11.10
N MET A 223 -14.90 -1.75 -10.76
CA MET A 223 -13.61 -1.58 -11.39
C MET A 223 -12.67 -2.76 -11.17
N ALA A 224 -12.68 -3.40 -9.99
CA ALA A 224 -11.92 -4.63 -9.75
C ALA A 224 -12.35 -5.77 -10.69
N LYS A 225 -13.66 -5.89 -10.98
CA LYS A 225 -14.17 -6.85 -11.97
C LYS A 225 -13.77 -6.48 -13.39
N ARG A 226 -13.77 -5.19 -13.73
CA ARG A 226 -13.30 -4.68 -15.04
C ARG A 226 -11.82 -4.97 -15.23
N LEU A 227 -10.96 -4.75 -14.23
CA LEU A 227 -9.54 -5.11 -14.28
C LEU A 227 -9.34 -6.59 -14.65
N ALA A 228 -10.12 -7.48 -14.04
CA ALA A 228 -10.03 -8.91 -14.36
C ALA A 228 -10.54 -9.23 -15.78
N LYS A 229 -11.67 -8.65 -16.20
CA LYS A 229 -12.33 -8.98 -17.46
C LYS A 229 -11.70 -8.30 -18.68
N GLU A 230 -11.29 -7.05 -18.54
CA GLU A 230 -10.84 -6.19 -19.63
C GLU A 230 -9.31 -6.15 -19.75
N GLU A 231 -8.57 -6.30 -18.65
CA GLU A 231 -7.10 -6.18 -18.64
C GLU A 231 -6.37 -7.47 -18.21
N ALA A 232 -7.12 -8.51 -17.83
CA ALA A 232 -6.59 -9.75 -17.24
C ALA A 232 -5.75 -9.52 -15.96
N ILE A 233 -6.11 -8.50 -15.17
CA ILE A 233 -5.44 -8.14 -13.92
C ILE A 233 -6.33 -8.56 -12.74
N LEU A 234 -5.89 -9.57 -11.98
CA LEU A 234 -6.62 -10.07 -10.81
C LEU A 234 -6.22 -9.30 -9.54
N GLY A 235 -6.72 -8.06 -9.41
CA GLY A 235 -6.57 -7.22 -8.23
C GLY A 235 -7.70 -7.38 -7.21
N GLY A 236 -7.46 -6.90 -5.98
CA GLY A 236 -8.51 -6.79 -4.96
C GLY A 236 -9.39 -5.54 -5.14
N ILE A 237 -10.43 -5.41 -4.31
CA ILE A 237 -11.31 -4.21 -4.33
C ILE A 237 -10.53 -2.90 -4.14
N SER A 238 -9.46 -2.91 -3.34
CA SER A 238 -8.59 -1.73 -3.16
C SER A 238 -7.78 -1.37 -4.41
N SER A 239 -7.44 -2.36 -5.26
CA SER A 239 -6.85 -2.09 -6.58
C SER A 239 -7.87 -1.41 -7.50
N GLY A 240 -9.13 -1.86 -7.47
CA GLY A 240 -10.22 -1.19 -8.18
C GLY A 240 -10.40 0.25 -7.73
N ALA A 241 -10.36 0.52 -6.42
CA ALA A 241 -10.44 1.87 -5.87
C ALA A 241 -9.31 2.79 -6.40
N ASN A 242 -8.06 2.33 -6.41
CA ASN A 242 -6.94 3.10 -6.94
C ASN A 242 -7.13 3.44 -8.42
N VAL A 243 -7.66 2.50 -9.21
CA VAL A 243 -7.90 2.72 -10.65
C VAL A 243 -9.08 3.67 -10.86
N CYS A 244 -10.17 3.57 -10.11
CA CYS A 244 -11.25 4.57 -10.15
C CYS A 244 -10.72 5.97 -9.86
N ALA A 245 -9.90 6.13 -8.83
CA ALA A 245 -9.30 7.40 -8.47
C ALA A 245 -8.38 7.94 -9.59
N ALA A 246 -7.53 7.09 -10.16
CA ALA A 246 -6.67 7.49 -11.27
C ALA A 246 -7.48 7.92 -12.50
N VAL A 247 -8.55 7.18 -12.84
CA VAL A 247 -9.47 7.54 -13.91
C VAL A 247 -10.16 8.87 -13.61
N GLN A 248 -10.67 9.09 -12.40
CA GLN A 248 -11.31 10.35 -12.00
C GLN A 248 -10.42 11.57 -12.23
N VAL A 249 -9.13 11.49 -11.88
CA VAL A 249 -8.19 12.60 -12.06
C VAL A 249 -7.82 12.80 -13.53
N CYS A 250 -7.71 11.72 -14.30
CA CYS A 250 -7.33 11.77 -15.72
C CYS A 250 -8.50 12.13 -16.66
N SER A 251 -9.72 12.11 -16.16
CA SER A 251 -10.94 12.26 -16.96
C SER A 251 -11.46 13.69 -16.91
N SER A 252 -11.87 14.21 -18.07
CA SER A 252 -12.84 15.32 -18.09
C SER A 252 -14.18 14.82 -17.53
N THR A 253 -15.07 15.74 -17.12
CA THR A 253 -16.31 15.51 -16.35
C THR A 253 -17.31 14.46 -16.90
N ASN A 254 -17.04 13.80 -18.03
CA ASN A 254 -17.91 12.84 -18.72
C ASN A 254 -17.29 11.44 -18.98
N PHE A 255 -16.15 11.07 -18.38
CA PHE A 255 -15.62 9.72 -18.57
C PHE A 255 -16.37 8.68 -17.71
N PRO A 256 -16.81 7.54 -18.28
CA PRO A 256 -17.54 6.53 -17.52
C PRO A 256 -16.61 5.80 -16.54
N ILE A 257 -16.80 6.06 -15.25
CA ILE A 257 -16.09 5.39 -14.15
C ILE A 257 -16.62 3.95 -13.98
N CYS A 258 -17.87 3.68 -14.39
CA CYS A 258 -18.56 2.39 -14.33
C CYS A 258 -19.50 2.21 -15.54
#